data_AF-A0A143DE88-F1
#
_entry.id   AF-A0A143DE88-F1
#
_cell.length_a   1.000
_cell.length_b   1.000
_cell.length_c   1.000
_cell.angle_alpha   90.00
_cell.angle_beta   90.00
_cell.angle_gamma   90.00
#
_symmetry.space_group_name_H-M   'P 1'
#
loop_
_entity.id
_entity.type
_entity.pdbx_description
1 polymer ?
#
loop_
_entity_poly.entity_id
_entity_poly.type
_entity_poly.pdbx_seq_one_letter_code
_entity_poly.pdbx_strand_id
1 'polypeptide(L)'
;MWLWLQYHGSHFVLAALVEVALCQRPKVASPLDCFLSGPVRLCGSVFNMYDVSDRAFLAFSVDYGYVSRCSEDKSLLRRALLQRRDDFVASGAALAAGSALTGSVTRLLLECPVDHIIAAYVPMRGEPDPIAGVAAAGRVLALPVVCGRDQPLVFRRWRPGDPLEEGLWGTRHPPASCPSVVPSMVLVPAVGFTGSGTRLGYGGGFYDRTLPGLSAPGSRVPAFAVAWECQRVDALPTEPHDIVLDGWVTEAGFCRLDLTGPSGLS
;
A
#
# COMPACT_ATOMS: atom_id res chain seq x y z
N MET A 1 26.74 3.26 27.28
CA MET A 1 25.74 2.37 26.66
C MET A 1 26.26 1.99 25.29
N TRP A 2 26.76 0.76 25.13
CA TRP A 2 27.14 0.22 23.81
C TRP A 2 26.00 -0.67 23.34
N LEU A 3 25.40 -0.33 22.19
CA LEU A 3 24.37 -1.12 21.53
C LEU A 3 25.03 -1.84 20.35
N TRP A 4 24.98 -3.17 20.37
CA TRP A 4 25.33 -3.97 19.20
C TRP A 4 24.09 -4.73 18.76
N LEU A 5 23.70 -4.53 17.50
CA LEU A 5 22.66 -5.29 16.83
C LEU A 5 23.35 -6.43 16.07
N GLN A 6 23.05 -7.67 16.46
CA GLN A 6 23.37 -8.84 15.64
C GLN A 6 22.08 -9.35 15.00
N TYR A 7 22.10 -9.46 13.68
CA TYR A 7 21.01 -9.98 12.86
C TYR A 7 21.17 -11.50 12.70
N HIS A 8 20.19 -12.25 13.18
CA HIS A 8 20.09 -13.70 12.97
C HIS A 8 18.73 -14.04 12.37
N GLY A 9 18.57 -13.82 11.06
CA GLY A 9 17.32 -14.12 10.35
C GLY A 9 16.14 -13.26 10.83
N SER A 10 14.97 -13.85 11.06
CA SER A 10 13.69 -13.17 11.37
C SER A 10 13.65 -12.41 12.71
N HIS A 11 14.75 -12.37 13.46
CA HIS A 11 14.81 -11.79 14.81
C HIS A 11 15.98 -10.80 14.94
N PHE A 12 15.70 -9.69 15.62
CA PHE A 12 16.72 -8.76 16.10
C PHE A 12 17.04 -9.09 17.56
N VAL A 13 18.30 -9.40 17.87
CA VAL A 13 18.75 -9.52 19.26
C VAL A 13 19.35 -8.19 19.68
N LEU A 14 18.68 -7.51 20.61
CA LEU A 14 19.19 -6.28 21.23
C LEU A 14 19.90 -6.66 22.54
N ALA A 15 21.22 -6.75 22.51
CA ALA A 15 22.01 -6.87 23.73
C ALA A 15 22.25 -5.47 24.31
N ALA A 16 21.58 -5.13 25.42
CA ALA A 16 21.83 -3.91 26.17
C ALA A 16 22.73 -4.20 27.37
N LEU A 17 23.92 -3.60 27.39
CA LEU A 17 24.81 -3.58 28.55
C LEU A 17 24.34 -2.49 29.53
N VAL A 18 23.63 -2.89 30.60
CA VAL A 18 23.30 -2.00 31.73
C VAL A 18 24.31 -2.27 32.85
N GLU A 19 25.07 -1.25 33.23
CA GLU A 19 25.97 -1.31 34.38
C GLU A 19 25.12 -1.22 35.65
N VAL A 20 24.94 -2.35 36.34
CA VAL A 20 24.24 -2.36 37.63
C VAL A 20 25.20 -1.84 38.70
N ALA A 21 25.00 -0.60 39.14
CA ALA A 21 25.68 -0.09 40.33
C ALA A 21 25.20 -0.91 41.55
N LEU A 22 26.09 -1.71 42.14
CA LEU A 22 25.84 -2.45 43.37
C LEU A 22 25.59 -1.46 44.52
N CYS A 23 24.32 -1.16 44.77
CA CYS A 23 23.92 -0.35 45.92
C CYS A 23 24.01 -1.20 47.19
N GLN A 24 25.07 -1.00 47.98
CA GLN A 24 25.23 -1.63 49.29
C GLN A 24 24.24 -1.01 50.30
N ARG A 25 23.01 -1.53 50.37
CA ARG A 25 22.15 -1.42 51.58
C ARG A 25 21.28 -2.68 51.73
N PRO A 26 21.10 -3.20 52.97
CA PRO A 26 20.46 -4.49 53.19
C PRO A 26 18.93 -4.38 53.28
N LYS A 27 18.25 -5.45 52.83
CA LYS A 27 16.82 -5.80 53.01
C LYS A 27 15.79 -5.01 52.21
N VAL A 28 15.67 -5.29 50.91
CA VAL A 28 14.37 -5.46 50.21
C VAL A 28 14.54 -6.57 49.15
N ALA A 29 13.43 -7.24 48.82
CA ALA A 29 13.27 -8.38 47.92
C ALA A 29 13.97 -8.26 46.55
N SER A 30 14.06 -9.41 45.86
CA SER A 30 14.85 -9.66 44.66
C SER A 30 14.91 -8.50 43.64
N PRO A 31 16.05 -8.30 42.93
CA PRO A 31 16.23 -7.24 41.93
C PRO A 31 15.18 -7.18 40.80
N LEU A 32 14.36 -8.22 40.65
CA LEU A 32 13.27 -8.33 39.68
C LEU A 32 12.08 -7.42 40.00
N ASP A 33 11.80 -7.12 41.26
CA ASP A 33 10.56 -6.42 41.65
C ASP A 33 10.58 -4.91 41.33
N CYS A 34 11.75 -4.28 41.26
CA CYS A 34 11.86 -2.86 40.93
C CYS A 34 11.63 -2.54 39.44
N PHE A 35 11.72 -3.54 38.54
CA PHE A 35 11.68 -3.31 37.09
C PHE A 35 10.28 -3.53 36.46
N LEU A 36 9.32 -4.10 37.21
CA LEU A 36 8.01 -4.53 36.70
C LEU A 36 6.88 -3.49 36.85
N SER A 37 7.17 -2.23 37.19
CA SER A 37 6.15 -1.18 37.40
C SER A 37 5.96 -0.21 36.23
N GLY A 38 6.61 -0.44 35.08
CA GLY A 38 6.37 0.28 33.81
C GLY A 38 5.37 -0.44 32.88
N PRO A 39 4.94 0.17 31.75
CA PRO A 39 3.90 -0.36 30.87
C PRO A 39 4.33 -1.60 30.05
N VAL A 40 5.53 -2.14 30.28
CA VAL A 40 6.09 -3.27 29.55
C VAL A 40 6.10 -4.50 30.46
N ARG A 41 5.22 -5.46 30.19
CA ARG A 41 5.35 -6.81 30.75
C ARG A 41 6.44 -7.56 29.98
N LEU A 42 7.59 -7.76 30.61
CA LEU A 42 8.62 -8.68 30.15
C LEU A 42 8.17 -10.09 30.52
N CYS A 43 7.93 -10.95 29.53
CA CYS A 43 7.70 -12.37 29.74
C CYS A 43 8.86 -13.10 29.05
N GLY A 44 9.85 -13.56 29.82
CA GLY A 44 11.00 -14.27 29.30
C GLY A 44 11.79 -14.96 30.40
N SER A 45 12.32 -16.15 30.10
CA SER A 45 13.16 -16.94 30.98
C SER A 45 14.62 -16.48 30.87
N VAL A 46 15.33 -16.33 31.99
CA VAL A 46 16.78 -16.05 32.01
C VAL A 46 17.54 -17.28 31.51
N PHE A 47 18.44 -17.12 30.54
CA PHE A 47 19.11 -18.27 29.90
C PHE A 47 20.62 -18.39 30.06
N ASN A 48 21.36 -17.39 30.59
CA ASN A 48 22.71 -17.60 31.15
C ASN A 48 23.30 -16.35 31.81
N MET A 49 24.16 -16.56 32.80
CA MET A 49 24.99 -15.55 33.44
C MET A 49 26.44 -15.74 32.97
N TYR A 50 27.06 -14.71 32.39
CA TYR A 50 28.48 -14.75 32.04
C TYR A 50 29.26 -13.87 33.01
N ASP A 51 30.27 -14.45 33.66
CA ASP A 51 31.25 -13.72 34.47
C ASP A 51 32.42 -13.33 33.57
N VAL A 52 32.60 -12.03 33.37
CA VAL A 52 33.82 -11.49 32.76
C VAL A 52 34.30 -10.34 33.64
N SER A 53 35.32 -10.62 34.46
CA SER A 53 36.05 -9.64 35.28
C SER A 53 35.16 -8.78 36.19
N ASP A 54 34.65 -9.36 37.27
CA ASP A 54 33.97 -8.68 38.40
C ASP A 54 32.71 -7.86 38.02
N ARG A 55 32.06 -8.20 36.91
CA ARG A 55 30.80 -7.57 36.46
C ARG A 55 29.79 -8.62 36.02
N ALA A 56 28.61 -8.60 36.61
CA ALA A 56 27.49 -9.46 36.21
C ALA A 56 26.72 -8.82 35.05
N PHE A 57 26.55 -9.56 33.96
CA PHE A 57 25.77 -9.14 32.80
C PHE A 57 24.51 -9.99 32.67
N LEU A 58 23.35 -9.34 32.52
CA LEU A 58 22.08 -10.00 32.22
C LEU A 58 21.76 -9.75 30.74
N ALA A 59 21.75 -10.82 29.95
CA ALA A 59 21.22 -10.81 28.59
C ALA A 59 19.74 -11.22 28.63
N PHE A 60 18.87 -10.37 28.09
CA PHE A 60 17.44 -10.68 27.91
C PHE A 60 17.14 -10.75 26.42
N SER A 61 16.40 -11.78 26.00
CA SER A 61 15.69 -11.72 24.72
C SER A 61 14.39 -10.97 24.96
N VAL A 62 14.18 -9.88 24.23
CA VAL A 62 12.90 -9.17 24.25
C VAL A 62 12.13 -9.63 23.02
N ASP A 63 11.14 -10.50 23.22
CA ASP A 63 10.14 -10.74 22.18
C ASP A 63 9.34 -9.44 22.02
N TYR A 64 9.65 -8.68 20.97
CA TYR A 64 8.77 -7.60 20.51
C TYR A 64 7.53 -8.26 19.90
N GLY A 65 6.58 -8.62 20.75
CA GLY A 65 5.19 -8.84 20.37
C GLY A 65 4.61 -7.52 19.89
N TYR A 66 4.99 -7.10 18.68
CA TYR A 66 4.48 -5.90 18.06
C TYR A 66 3.05 -6.24 17.63
N VAL A 67 2.07 -5.87 18.46
CA VAL A 67 0.69 -5.73 18.00
C VAL A 67 0.69 -4.50 17.08
N SER A 68 1.21 -4.69 15.86
CA SER A 68 1.11 -3.74 14.77
C SER A 68 -0.35 -3.38 14.61
N ARG A 69 -0.70 -2.14 14.92
CA ARG A 69 -1.93 -1.58 14.35
C ARG A 69 -1.67 -1.51 12.86
N CYS A 70 -2.35 -2.32 12.06
CA CYS A 70 -2.26 -2.39 10.59
C CYS A 70 -2.12 -1.00 9.92
N SER A 71 -2.74 0.03 10.50
CA SER A 71 -2.62 1.44 10.10
C SER A 71 -1.19 2.04 10.18
N GLU A 72 -0.41 1.71 11.21
CA GLU A 72 0.97 2.19 11.40
C GLU A 72 1.90 1.53 10.37
N ASP A 73 1.74 0.22 10.14
CA ASP A 73 2.47 -0.52 9.10
C ASP A 73 2.17 0.01 7.69
N LYS A 74 0.89 0.20 7.37
CA LYS A 74 0.47 0.78 6.09
C LYS A 74 1.09 2.16 5.88
N SER A 75 1.23 2.97 6.93
CA SER A 75 1.80 4.31 6.82
C SER A 75 3.31 4.29 6.54
N LEU A 76 4.05 3.40 7.18
CA LEU A 76 5.48 3.20 6.90
C LEU A 76 5.70 2.65 5.49
N LEU A 77 4.91 1.65 5.07
CA LEU A 77 4.95 1.10 3.72
C LEU A 77 4.63 2.14 2.66
N ARG A 78 3.60 2.97 2.87
CA ARG A 78 3.29 4.09 1.96
C ARG A 78 4.49 4.99 1.75
N ARG A 79 5.16 5.38 2.83
CA ARG A 79 6.35 6.26 2.75
C ARG A 79 7.47 5.61 1.95
N ALA A 80 7.78 4.34 2.25
CA ALA A 80 8.85 3.62 1.56
C ALA A 80 8.56 3.45 0.05
N LEU A 81 7.32 3.14 -0.31
CA LEU A 81 6.93 2.92 -1.70
C LEU A 81 6.81 4.23 -2.51
N LEU A 82 6.35 5.31 -1.88
CA LEU A 82 6.41 6.64 -2.50
C LEU A 82 7.86 7.06 -2.77
N GLN A 83 8.78 6.80 -1.82
CA GLN A 83 10.19 7.08 -2.04
C GLN A 83 10.75 6.28 -3.24
N ARG A 84 10.45 4.98 -3.35
CA ARG A 84 10.87 4.17 -4.52
C ARG A 84 10.36 4.74 -5.84
N ARG A 85 9.13 5.25 -5.85
CA ARG A 85 8.55 5.91 -7.03
C ARG A 85 9.28 7.22 -7.34
N ASP A 86 9.53 8.04 -6.32
CA ASP A 86 10.23 9.31 -6.49
C ASP A 86 11.66 9.08 -7.01
N ASP A 87 12.37 8.07 -6.49
CA ASP A 87 13.70 7.65 -6.96
C ASP A 87 13.65 7.16 -8.42
N PHE A 88 12.63 6.37 -8.76
CA PHE A 88 12.42 5.88 -10.13
C PHE A 88 12.17 7.03 -11.10
N VAL A 89 11.35 8.01 -10.73
CA VAL A 89 11.09 9.20 -11.56
C VAL A 89 12.37 10.05 -11.68
N ALA A 90 13.09 10.27 -10.57
CA ALA A 90 14.33 11.03 -10.54
C ALA A 90 15.44 10.40 -11.40
N SER A 91 15.42 9.08 -11.60
CA SER A 91 16.37 8.39 -12.49
C SER A 91 16.21 8.75 -13.98
N GLY A 92 15.08 9.37 -14.36
CA GLY A 92 14.74 9.68 -15.75
C GLY A 92 14.12 8.50 -16.54
N ALA A 93 14.08 7.29 -15.96
CA ALA A 93 13.51 6.10 -16.61
C ALA A 93 11.98 6.20 -16.86
N ALA A 94 11.29 7.02 -16.06
CA ALA A 94 9.82 7.13 -16.10
C ALA A 94 9.25 7.54 -17.46
N LEU A 95 9.99 8.32 -18.26
CA LEU A 95 9.51 8.74 -19.59
C LEU A 95 9.41 7.54 -20.56
N ALA A 96 10.46 6.72 -20.64
CA ALA A 96 10.46 5.51 -21.45
C ALA A 96 9.46 4.48 -20.92
N ALA A 97 9.40 4.32 -19.59
CA ALA A 97 8.41 3.47 -18.94
C ALA A 97 6.98 3.91 -19.21
N GLY A 98 6.70 5.21 -19.32
CA GLY A 98 5.38 5.74 -19.66
C GLY A 98 4.89 5.31 -21.05
N SER A 99 5.79 5.23 -22.03
CA SER A 99 5.45 4.68 -23.36
C SER A 99 5.14 3.19 -23.29
N ALA A 100 5.92 2.42 -22.52
CA ALA A 100 5.67 0.99 -22.33
C ALA A 100 4.36 0.72 -21.57
N LEU A 101 4.08 1.51 -20.52
CA LEU A 101 2.81 1.51 -19.79
C LEU A 101 1.63 1.80 -20.72
N THR A 102 1.74 2.82 -21.59
CA THR A 102 0.72 3.13 -22.60
C THR A 102 0.42 1.91 -23.45
N GLY A 103 1.46 1.18 -23.90
CA GLY A 103 1.31 -0.07 -24.64
C GLY A 103 0.66 -1.20 -23.82
N SER A 104 1.01 -1.34 -22.54
CA SER A 104 0.38 -2.33 -21.65
C SER A 104 -1.10 -2.05 -21.38
N VAL A 105 -1.44 -0.80 -21.07
CA VAL A 105 -2.84 -0.36 -20.89
C VAL A 105 -3.62 -0.55 -22.19
N THR A 106 -3.05 -0.17 -23.34
CA THR A 106 -3.70 -0.35 -24.64
C THR A 106 -4.03 -1.83 -24.88
N ARG A 107 -3.05 -2.73 -24.70
CA ARG A 107 -3.23 -4.18 -24.90
C ARG A 107 -4.28 -4.76 -23.97
N LEU A 108 -4.28 -4.38 -22.69
CA LEU A 108 -5.31 -4.79 -21.72
C LEU A 108 -6.71 -4.41 -22.21
N LEU A 109 -6.87 -3.21 -22.78
CA LEU A 109 -8.17 -2.67 -23.16
C LEU A 109 -8.66 -3.14 -24.53
N LEU A 110 -7.76 -3.59 -25.41
CA LEU A 110 -8.11 -4.18 -26.70
C LEU A 110 -8.88 -5.51 -26.54
N GLU A 111 -8.74 -6.18 -25.40
CA GLU A 111 -9.50 -7.40 -25.06
C GLU A 111 -10.95 -7.10 -24.63
N CYS A 112 -11.30 -5.83 -24.41
CA CYS A 112 -12.63 -5.41 -24.00
C CYS A 112 -13.43 -4.86 -25.19
N PRO A 113 -14.78 -4.92 -25.16
CA PRO A 113 -15.64 -4.27 -26.13
C PRO A 113 -15.31 -2.79 -26.35
N VAL A 114 -15.49 -2.33 -27.58
CA VAL A 114 -15.11 -0.97 -28.01
C VAL A 114 -15.95 0.14 -27.36
N ASP A 115 -17.17 -0.19 -26.94
CA ASP A 115 -18.13 0.69 -26.29
C ASP A 115 -17.93 0.77 -24.76
N HIS A 116 -17.02 -0.02 -24.19
CA HIS A 116 -16.70 0.05 -22.77
C HIS A 116 -16.21 1.44 -22.36
N ILE A 117 -16.78 1.91 -21.25
CA ILE A 117 -16.36 3.14 -20.57
C ILE A 117 -15.28 2.76 -19.56
N ILE A 118 -14.07 3.26 -19.76
CA ILE A 118 -12.93 3.00 -18.89
C ILE A 118 -12.76 4.20 -17.96
N ALA A 119 -12.95 3.95 -16.66
CA ALA A 119 -12.56 4.92 -15.66
C ALA A 119 -11.04 4.88 -15.49
N ALA A 120 -10.40 6.04 -15.61
CA ALA A 120 -9.00 6.24 -15.25
C ALA A 120 -8.87 7.48 -14.36
N TYR A 121 -7.66 7.93 -14.08
CA TYR A 121 -7.43 9.10 -13.23
C TYR A 121 -6.44 10.07 -13.89
N VAL A 122 -6.50 11.34 -13.49
CA VAL A 122 -5.46 12.31 -13.85
C VAL A 122 -4.26 12.05 -12.93
N PRO A 123 -3.09 11.67 -13.46
CA PRO A 123 -1.95 11.30 -12.64
C PRO A 123 -1.42 12.49 -11.82
N MET A 124 -0.97 12.19 -10.61
CA MET A 124 -0.39 13.14 -9.68
C MET A 124 0.98 12.64 -9.18
N ARG A 125 1.91 13.56 -8.92
CA ARG A 125 3.13 13.27 -8.13
C ARG A 125 3.91 12.01 -8.58
N GLY A 126 4.29 11.96 -9.86
CA GLY A 126 5.07 10.85 -10.42
C GLY A 126 4.29 9.56 -10.66
N GLU A 127 2.97 9.58 -10.53
CA GLU A 127 2.13 8.44 -10.92
C GLU A 127 2.27 8.10 -12.41
N PRO A 128 2.10 6.81 -12.76
CA PRO A 128 1.90 6.40 -14.13
C PRO A 128 0.64 7.02 -14.73
N ASP A 129 0.69 7.39 -16.01
CA ASP A 129 -0.43 7.96 -16.77
C ASP A 129 -1.18 6.87 -17.57
N PRO A 130 -2.38 6.43 -17.14
CA PRO A 130 -3.17 5.48 -17.90
C PRO A 130 -3.96 6.11 -19.07
N ILE A 131 -4.15 7.44 -19.10
CA ILE A 131 -5.07 8.12 -20.03
C ILE A 131 -4.62 7.90 -21.48
N ALA A 132 -3.32 8.01 -21.73
CA ALA A 132 -2.75 7.81 -23.06
C ALA A 132 -3.07 6.40 -23.62
N GLY A 133 -2.99 5.37 -22.78
CA GLY A 133 -3.32 3.99 -23.17
C GLY A 133 -4.81 3.79 -23.44
N VAL A 134 -5.69 4.41 -22.64
CA VAL A 134 -7.14 4.37 -22.88
C VAL A 134 -7.48 5.05 -24.22
N ALA A 135 -6.90 6.21 -24.48
CA ALA A 135 -7.11 6.96 -25.72
C ALA A 135 -6.57 6.19 -26.94
N ALA A 136 -5.38 5.60 -26.83
CA ALA A 136 -4.78 4.79 -27.89
C ALA A 136 -5.61 3.52 -28.21
N ALA A 137 -6.26 2.93 -27.20
CA ALA A 137 -7.22 1.84 -27.41
C ALA A 137 -8.56 2.31 -28.01
N GLY A 138 -8.78 3.62 -28.21
CA GLY A 138 -10.03 4.17 -28.74
C GLY A 138 -11.24 3.93 -27.83
N ARG A 139 -11.02 3.80 -26.51
CA ARG A 139 -12.10 3.56 -25.54
C ARG A 139 -12.67 4.88 -25.01
N VAL A 140 -13.91 4.83 -24.52
CA VAL A 140 -14.53 5.97 -23.86
C VAL A 140 -13.89 6.17 -22.49
N LEU A 141 -13.42 7.39 -22.21
CA LEU A 141 -12.79 7.71 -20.93
C LEU A 141 -13.77 8.37 -19.97
N ALA A 142 -13.68 7.97 -18.70
CA ALA A 142 -14.30 8.66 -17.58
C ALA A 142 -13.26 8.96 -16.50
N LEU A 143 -13.41 10.08 -15.81
CA LEU A 143 -12.54 10.48 -14.71
C LEU A 143 -13.34 10.59 -13.40
N PRO A 144 -12.73 10.22 -12.25
CA PRO A 144 -13.37 10.30 -10.96
C PRO A 144 -13.47 11.74 -10.48
N VAL A 145 -14.56 12.03 -9.79
CA VAL A 145 -14.85 13.26 -9.09
C VAL A 145 -14.96 12.93 -7.62
N VAL A 146 -14.18 13.61 -6.80
CA VAL A 146 -14.21 13.45 -5.36
C VAL A 146 -15.28 14.38 -4.78
N CYS A 147 -16.41 13.82 -4.37
CA CYS A 147 -17.59 14.60 -3.93
C CYS A 147 -17.46 15.14 -2.50
N GLY A 148 -16.60 14.54 -1.68
CA GLY A 148 -16.40 14.92 -0.29
C GLY A 148 -15.62 13.87 0.47
N ARG A 149 -15.25 14.16 1.72
CA ARG A 149 -14.62 13.17 2.60
C ARG A 149 -15.59 12.02 2.86
N ASP A 150 -15.07 10.80 2.87
CA ASP A 150 -15.82 9.56 3.17
C ASP A 150 -16.99 9.25 2.23
N GLN A 151 -17.10 9.95 1.10
CA GLN A 151 -18.07 9.68 0.05
C GLN A 151 -17.49 8.79 -1.06
N PRO A 152 -18.32 8.02 -1.79
CA PRO A 152 -17.90 7.34 -3.00
C PRO A 152 -17.56 8.35 -4.12
N LEU A 153 -16.78 7.89 -5.08
CA LEU A 153 -16.46 8.66 -6.29
C LEU A 153 -17.65 8.65 -7.24
N VAL A 154 -17.82 9.76 -7.96
CA VAL A 154 -18.68 9.83 -9.14
C VAL A 154 -17.78 9.87 -10.37
N PHE A 155 -18.12 9.12 -11.42
CA PHE A 155 -17.37 9.18 -12.67
C PHE A 155 -18.11 10.05 -13.68
N ARG A 156 -17.37 10.88 -14.41
CA ARG A 156 -17.89 11.71 -15.50
C ARG A 156 -17.10 11.45 -16.78
N ARG A 157 -17.80 11.45 -17.92
CA ARG A 157 -17.15 11.34 -19.24
C ARG A 157 -16.21 12.53 -19.46
N TRP A 158 -15.09 12.26 -20.10
CA TRP A 158 -14.11 13.28 -20.45
C TRP A 158 -13.31 12.85 -21.67
N ARG A 159 -12.89 13.80 -22.49
CA ARG A 159 -12.00 13.56 -23.63
C ARG A 159 -10.67 14.29 -23.44
N PRO A 160 -9.54 13.71 -23.88
CA PRO A 160 -8.27 14.42 -23.91
C PRO A 160 -8.40 15.79 -24.59
N GLY A 161 -8.00 16.85 -23.88
CA GLY A 161 -8.12 18.23 -24.32
C GLY A 161 -9.33 18.99 -23.76
N ASP A 162 -10.35 18.30 -23.23
CA ASP A 162 -11.47 18.94 -22.56
C ASP A 162 -11.02 19.59 -21.23
N PRO A 163 -11.65 20.70 -20.81
CA PRO A 163 -11.29 21.39 -19.57
C PRO A 163 -11.46 20.50 -18.34
N LEU A 164 -10.61 20.74 -17.34
CA LEU A 164 -10.67 20.13 -16.02
C LEU A 164 -10.79 21.23 -14.97
N GLU A 165 -11.50 20.93 -13.89
CA GLU A 165 -11.60 21.77 -12.69
C GLU A 165 -10.66 21.24 -11.61
N GLU A 166 -10.20 22.14 -10.74
CA GLU A 166 -9.49 21.74 -9.52
C GLU A 166 -10.45 21.13 -8.52
N GLY A 167 -10.05 20.01 -7.94
CA GLY A 167 -10.81 19.27 -6.93
C GLY A 167 -10.11 19.22 -5.58
N LEU A 168 -10.70 18.46 -4.66
CA LEU A 168 -10.12 18.23 -3.34
C LEU A 168 -8.79 17.47 -3.43
N TRP A 169 -7.89 17.73 -2.50
CA TRP A 169 -6.58 17.06 -2.37
C TRP A 169 -5.68 17.14 -3.61
N GLY A 170 -5.81 18.21 -4.40
CA GLY A 170 -4.99 18.44 -5.59
C GLY A 170 -5.41 17.59 -6.81
N THR A 171 -6.57 16.95 -6.74
CA THR A 171 -7.15 16.24 -7.88
C THR A 171 -7.62 17.23 -8.95
N ARG A 172 -7.77 16.75 -10.18
CA ARG A 172 -8.44 17.47 -11.26
C ARG A 172 -9.51 16.57 -11.85
N HIS A 173 -10.67 17.12 -12.15
CA HIS A 173 -11.81 16.33 -12.61
C HIS A 173 -12.67 17.10 -13.63
N PRO A 174 -13.52 16.40 -14.40
CA PRO A 174 -14.42 17.05 -15.34
C PRO A 174 -15.45 17.92 -14.62
N PRO A 175 -15.91 19.02 -15.25
CA PRO A 175 -16.94 19.89 -14.70
C PRO A 175 -18.25 19.15 -14.48
N ALA A 176 -19.11 19.71 -13.62
CA ALA A 176 -20.43 19.12 -13.33
C ALA A 176 -21.35 19.02 -14.56
N SER A 177 -21.09 19.81 -15.61
CA SER A 177 -21.80 19.74 -16.89
C SER A 177 -21.47 18.49 -17.71
N CYS A 178 -20.34 17.82 -17.43
CA CYS A 178 -20.01 16.56 -18.08
C CYS A 178 -20.93 15.43 -17.58
N PRO A 179 -21.44 14.55 -18.47
CA PRO A 179 -22.35 13.49 -18.07
C PRO A 179 -21.73 12.53 -17.05
N SER A 180 -22.47 12.24 -15.97
CA SER A 180 -22.13 11.15 -15.06
C SER A 180 -22.39 9.79 -15.70
N VAL A 181 -21.50 8.83 -15.46
CA VAL A 181 -21.54 7.49 -16.05
C VAL A 181 -21.11 6.43 -15.05
N VAL A 182 -21.53 5.18 -15.29
CA VAL A 182 -20.99 4.00 -14.63
C VAL A 182 -19.94 3.38 -15.56
N PRO A 183 -18.67 3.21 -15.12
CA PRO A 183 -17.64 2.61 -15.95
C PRO A 183 -17.81 1.09 -16.06
N SER A 184 -17.37 0.54 -17.19
CA SER A 184 -17.28 -0.90 -17.46
C SER A 184 -15.98 -1.52 -16.92
N MET A 185 -14.96 -0.71 -16.65
CA MET A 185 -13.71 -1.11 -16.00
C MET A 185 -13.09 0.10 -15.30
N VAL A 186 -12.37 -0.13 -14.19
CA VAL A 186 -11.70 0.93 -13.43
C VAL A 186 -10.20 0.70 -13.36
N LEU A 187 -9.42 1.67 -13.83
CA LEU A 187 -7.98 1.77 -13.63
C LEU A 187 -7.73 2.59 -12.36
N VAL A 188 -7.15 1.95 -11.35
CA VAL A 188 -7.05 2.46 -9.98
C VAL A 188 -5.60 2.85 -9.66
N PRO A 189 -5.32 4.07 -9.19
CA PRO A 189 -3.98 4.46 -8.78
C PRO A 189 -3.55 3.67 -7.54
N ALA A 190 -2.26 3.31 -7.48
CA ALA A 190 -1.68 2.59 -6.37
C ALA A 190 -0.36 3.21 -5.87
N VAL A 191 -0.18 3.23 -4.55
CA VAL A 191 1.11 3.51 -3.90
C VAL A 191 1.99 2.27 -3.93
N GLY A 192 1.38 1.09 -3.78
CA GLY A 192 2.01 -0.20 -4.06
C GLY A 192 0.96 -1.26 -4.30
N PHE A 193 1.40 -2.41 -4.80
CA PHE A 193 0.51 -3.51 -5.16
C PHE A 193 1.23 -4.85 -5.06
N THR A 194 0.44 -5.93 -4.99
CA THR A 194 0.95 -7.30 -4.99
C THR A 194 0.59 -8.04 -6.28
N GLY A 195 1.27 -9.16 -6.54
CA GLY A 195 0.91 -10.07 -7.62
C GLY A 195 -0.52 -10.62 -7.49
N SER A 196 -1.05 -10.70 -6.28
CA SER A 196 -2.40 -11.17 -5.95
C SER A 196 -3.51 -10.12 -6.07
N GLY A 197 -3.21 -8.90 -6.54
CA GLY A 197 -4.22 -7.86 -6.77
C GLY A 197 -4.56 -7.02 -5.53
N THR A 198 -3.87 -7.24 -4.40
CA THR A 198 -3.95 -6.32 -3.25
C THR A 198 -3.26 -5.00 -3.61
N ARG A 199 -3.84 -3.88 -3.20
CA ARG A 199 -3.24 -2.56 -3.38
C ARG A 199 -3.14 -1.78 -2.08
N LEU A 200 -2.15 -0.90 -2.01
CA LEU A 200 -2.02 0.13 -1.00
C LEU A 200 -2.36 1.48 -1.63
N GLY A 201 -3.45 2.09 -1.18
CA GLY A 201 -3.84 3.44 -1.59
C GLY A 201 -3.24 4.54 -0.69
N TYR A 202 -3.55 5.80 -1.01
CA TYR A 202 -3.12 6.98 -0.24
C TYR A 202 -3.78 7.13 1.14
N GLY A 203 -4.74 6.26 1.51
CA GLY A 203 -5.40 6.27 2.82
C GLY A 203 -6.78 6.93 2.86
N GLY A 204 -7.25 7.52 1.76
CA GLY A 204 -8.60 8.13 1.70
C GLY A 204 -9.76 7.14 1.53
N GLY A 205 -9.49 5.87 1.20
CA GLY A 205 -10.52 4.82 1.03
C GLY A 205 -11.55 5.06 -0.08
N PHE A 206 -11.31 6.01 -1.00
CA PHE A 206 -12.28 6.37 -2.04
C PHE A 206 -12.68 5.21 -2.93
N TYR A 207 -11.69 4.48 -3.47
CA TYR A 207 -11.95 3.35 -4.35
C TYR A 207 -12.55 2.17 -3.60
N ASP A 208 -12.10 1.87 -2.38
CA ASP A 208 -12.65 0.78 -1.56
C ASP A 208 -14.13 0.98 -1.25
N ARG A 209 -14.55 2.24 -1.05
CA ARG A 209 -15.99 2.61 -0.92
C ARG A 209 -16.74 2.61 -2.25
N THR A 210 -16.07 2.92 -3.35
CA THR A 210 -16.73 3.11 -4.66
C THR A 210 -16.98 1.79 -5.37
N LEU A 211 -15.97 0.92 -5.46
CA LEU A 211 -15.98 -0.27 -6.30
C LEU A 211 -17.15 -1.22 -5.99
N PRO A 212 -17.53 -1.49 -4.72
CA PRO A 212 -18.70 -2.32 -4.42
C PRO A 212 -20.01 -1.73 -4.97
N GLY A 213 -20.12 -0.41 -5.03
CA GLY A 213 -21.32 0.30 -5.48
C GLY A 213 -21.47 0.44 -7.00
N LEU A 214 -20.43 0.11 -7.79
CA LEU A 214 -20.48 0.17 -9.26
C LEU A 214 -21.14 -1.07 -9.88
N SER A 215 -21.22 -2.14 -9.10
CA SER A 215 -21.60 -3.47 -9.57
C SER A 215 -23.11 -3.67 -9.45
N ALA A 216 -23.75 -4.10 -10.54
CA ALA A 216 -25.12 -4.60 -10.47
C ALA A 216 -25.14 -5.95 -9.71
N PRO A 217 -26.25 -6.33 -9.06
CA PRO A 217 -26.37 -7.64 -8.42
C PRO A 217 -25.98 -8.78 -9.37
N GLY A 218 -24.98 -9.58 -9.00
CA GLY A 218 -24.50 -10.72 -9.80
C GLY A 218 -23.46 -10.40 -10.89
N SER A 219 -23.02 -9.14 -11.01
CA SER A 219 -21.93 -8.73 -11.90
C SER A 219 -20.87 -7.97 -11.12
N ARG A 220 -19.61 -7.98 -11.57
CA ARG A 220 -18.54 -7.15 -11.01
C ARG A 220 -17.97 -6.25 -12.09
N VAL A 221 -17.82 -4.95 -11.79
CA VAL A 221 -17.00 -4.06 -12.64
C VAL A 221 -15.52 -4.36 -12.38
N PRO A 222 -14.76 -4.88 -13.35
CA PRO A 222 -13.38 -5.24 -13.12
C PRO A 222 -12.52 -4.00 -12.85
N ALA A 223 -11.60 -4.11 -11.90
CA ALA A 223 -10.69 -3.06 -11.49
C ALA A 223 -9.23 -3.52 -11.53
N PHE A 224 -8.33 -2.66 -12.00
CA PHE A 224 -6.91 -2.96 -12.16
C PHE A 224 -6.07 -1.89 -11.47
N ALA A 225 -5.08 -2.30 -10.68
CA ALA A 225 -4.09 -1.38 -10.14
C ALA A 225 -3.19 -0.88 -11.27
N VAL A 226 -3.00 0.43 -11.39
CA VAL A 226 -2.00 1.04 -12.24
C VAL A 226 -0.85 1.51 -11.36
N ALA A 227 0.35 1.01 -11.63
CA ALA A 227 1.56 1.33 -10.88
C ALA A 227 2.79 1.20 -11.76
N TRP A 228 3.91 1.76 -11.32
CA TRP A 228 5.22 1.35 -11.84
C TRP A 228 5.62 0.00 -11.24
N GLU A 229 6.40 -0.79 -11.96
CA GLU A 229 6.85 -2.11 -11.49
C GLU A 229 7.68 -2.02 -10.20
N CYS A 230 8.41 -0.92 -10.01
CA CYS A 230 9.19 -0.64 -8.78
C CYS A 230 8.32 -0.52 -7.51
N GLN A 231 7.01 -0.37 -7.66
CA GLN A 231 6.04 -0.29 -6.56
C GLN A 231 5.45 -1.67 -6.19
N ARG A 232 5.84 -2.75 -6.87
CA ARG A 232 5.43 -4.10 -6.52
C ARG A 232 6.06 -4.54 -5.20
N VAL A 233 5.29 -5.24 -4.38
CA VAL A 233 5.75 -5.95 -3.19
C VAL A 233 5.12 -7.33 -3.11
N ASP A 234 5.72 -8.23 -2.34
CA ASP A 234 5.22 -9.61 -2.21
C ASP A 234 3.91 -9.66 -1.41
N ALA A 235 3.82 -8.85 -0.36
CA ALA A 235 2.66 -8.80 0.52
C ALA A 235 2.38 -7.37 0.99
N LEU A 236 1.10 -7.09 1.22
CA LEU A 236 0.62 -5.87 1.85
C LEU A 236 -0.29 -6.23 3.02
N PRO A 237 -0.22 -5.50 4.14
CA PRO A 237 -1.20 -5.64 5.21
C PRO A 237 -2.59 -5.23 4.68
N THR A 238 -3.60 -6.02 4.98
CA THR A 238 -4.99 -5.81 4.53
C THR A 238 -5.94 -5.63 5.71
N GLU A 239 -7.05 -4.97 5.44
CA GLU A 239 -8.17 -4.79 6.35
C GLU A 239 -9.44 -5.32 5.68
N PRO A 240 -10.50 -5.69 6.44
CA PRO A 240 -11.70 -6.33 5.87
C PRO A 240 -12.43 -5.51 4.80
N HIS A 241 -12.20 -4.20 4.75
CA HIS A 241 -12.79 -3.30 3.78
C HIS A 241 -11.91 -3.07 2.53
N ASP A 242 -10.66 -3.54 2.53
CA ASP A 242 -9.78 -3.42 1.36
C ASP A 242 -10.28 -4.35 0.24
N ILE A 243 -10.43 -3.80 -0.96
CA ILE A 243 -10.91 -4.55 -2.12
C ILE A 243 -9.71 -5.15 -2.87
N VAL A 244 -9.70 -6.49 -3.01
CA VAL A 244 -8.79 -7.20 -3.92
C VAL A 244 -9.22 -6.93 -5.36
N LEU A 245 -8.30 -6.45 -6.18
CA LEU A 245 -8.57 -6.07 -7.56
C LEU A 245 -8.46 -7.26 -8.53
N ASP A 246 -9.11 -7.15 -9.68
CA ASP A 246 -9.10 -8.16 -10.77
C ASP A 246 -7.75 -8.25 -11.50
N GLY A 247 -6.78 -7.44 -11.12
CA GLY A 247 -5.45 -7.47 -11.68
C GLY A 247 -4.67 -6.19 -11.51
N TRP A 248 -3.62 -6.07 -12.32
CA TRP A 248 -2.71 -4.93 -12.31
C TRP A 248 -2.13 -4.69 -13.71
N VAL A 249 -1.65 -3.47 -13.93
CA VAL A 249 -0.95 -3.04 -15.14
C VAL A 249 0.21 -2.13 -14.77
N THR A 250 1.38 -2.42 -15.35
CA THR A 250 2.63 -1.67 -15.22
C THR A 250 3.29 -1.49 -16.57
N GLU A 251 4.42 -0.79 -16.61
CA GLU A 251 5.28 -0.69 -17.79
C GLU A 251 5.84 -2.05 -18.23
N ALA A 252 5.95 -3.03 -17.32
CA ALA A 252 6.47 -4.37 -17.63
C ALA A 252 5.39 -5.30 -18.22
N GLY A 253 4.11 -4.98 -18.06
CA GLY A 253 3.01 -5.78 -18.59
C GLY A 253 1.72 -5.62 -17.78
N PHE A 254 0.79 -6.54 -17.95
CA PHE A 254 -0.44 -6.60 -17.16
C PHE A 254 -0.79 -8.04 -16.79
N CYS A 255 -1.60 -8.20 -15.76
CA CYS A 255 -2.14 -9.48 -15.35
C CYS A 255 -3.62 -9.35 -15.02
N ARG A 256 -4.42 -10.34 -15.44
CA ARG A 256 -5.80 -10.55 -15.00
C ARG A 256 -5.81 -11.72 -14.02
N LEU A 257 -6.49 -11.55 -12.90
CA LEU A 257 -6.62 -12.55 -11.86
C LEU A 257 -8.01 -13.18 -11.93
N ASP A 258 -8.05 -14.51 -11.97
CA ASP A 258 -9.29 -15.25 -11.88
C ASP A 258 -9.76 -15.31 -10.42
N LEU A 259 -10.50 -14.26 -10.02
CA LEU A 259 -11.08 -14.17 -8.67
C LEU A 259 -12.35 -15.01 -8.50
N THR A 260 -12.78 -15.72 -9.55
CA THR A 260 -13.93 -16.63 -9.57
C THR A 260 -13.58 -18.07 -9.18
N GLY A 261 -12.33 -18.35 -8.77
CA GLY A 261 -11.97 -19.62 -8.17
C GLY A 261 -12.61 -19.79 -6.77
N PRO A 262 -12.93 -21.01 -6.32
CA PRO A 262 -13.46 -21.21 -4.98
C PRO A 262 -12.46 -20.63 -3.99
N SER A 263 -12.93 -19.78 -3.07
CA SER A 263 -12.20 -19.36 -1.89
C SER A 263 -11.97 -20.58 -0.99
N GLY A 264 -11.06 -21.46 -1.40
CA GLY A 264 -10.63 -22.64 -0.68
C GLY A 264 -9.41 -22.30 0.15
N LEU A 265 -9.63 -21.63 1.28
CA LEU A 265 -8.81 -21.91 2.45
C LEU A 265 -9.21 -23.31 2.91
N SER A 266 -8.30 -24.26 2.72
CA SER A 266 -8.26 -25.55 3.42
C SER A 266 -6.95 -25.65 4.16
#